data_AF-A0A521GYP0-F1
#
_entry.id   AF-A0A521GYP0-F1
#
_cell.length_a   1.000
_cell.length_b   1.000
_cell.length_c   1.000
_cell.angle_alpha   90.00
_cell.angle_beta   90.00
_cell.angle_gamma   90.00
#
_symmetry.space_group_name_H-M   'P 1'
#
loop_
_entity.id
_entity.type
_entity.pdbx_description
1 polymer ?
#
loop_
_entity_poly.entity_id
_entity_poly.type
_entity_poly.pdbx_seq_one_letter_code
_entity_poly.pdbx_strand_id
1 'polypeptide(L)'
;MAQKLHKDDKQIPADALHKQYSANELLHKSYDADKLLTKSVEAPAVVLDKTVQISNQVRVAAANAPGVKKAKDYWHILGPCLTTGASDDDPSGIATYSQTGAQYGFGFLWLSLWTFPLMSTVQEMCARIGLVTGRGLAGNIRAFYSRKVLRICTLLLFAANAFNIGANLGAMAKAVQLLSPHLSYSWLVIGFALVSLFLQIFTPYVRYAKYLKWLALVLLSYVASSLLAHIDWGEALKATIIPQMSFSKDSILLICAILGTTISPYLFFWQTSQEVEEQILAGKTTLKERQSATDPKEVRSMRIDVWSGMLLSNLVMFFIIAACGGTLFPHGINEITSAAQAAEALRPFAGDATFMLFALGIIGTGMLAIPVLAGSSSYAIAESLNWKEGLYRGLNQAYAFYGIIIISMLIGLGLNFIGLDPIKALIYSAIANGLVAPFILFFIVKISSNKKVMGHWVNRRFTTVVGWATTGVMALAGVAAIVSLF
;
A
#
# COMPACT_ATOMS: atom_id res chain seq x y z
N MET A 1 -29.25 92.12 -5.06
CA MET A 1 -28.76 93.15 -4.14
C MET A 1 -27.27 92.92 -3.98
N ALA A 2 -26.37 93.50 -4.79
CA ALA A 2 -25.87 94.90 -4.78
C ALA A 2 -25.11 95.20 -3.47
N GLN A 3 -23.88 95.74 -3.37
CA GLN A 3 -22.96 96.53 -4.23
C GLN A 3 -21.56 96.42 -3.56
N LYS A 4 -20.43 96.24 -4.28
CA LYS A 4 -19.56 97.25 -4.95
C LYS A 4 -18.93 98.28 -3.99
N LEU A 5 -17.60 98.48 -4.08
CA LEU A 5 -16.86 99.76 -4.06
C LEU A 5 -15.34 99.49 -4.20
N HIS A 6 -14.72 99.91 -5.32
CA HIS A 6 -13.66 100.95 -5.46
C HIS A 6 -12.23 100.36 -5.37
N LYS A 7 -11.37 100.34 -6.40
CA LYS A 7 -10.89 101.32 -7.42
C LYS A 7 -9.88 102.33 -6.83
N ASP A 8 -8.59 102.14 -7.17
CA ASP A 8 -7.44 103.07 -7.24
C ASP A 8 -6.25 102.20 -7.72
N ASP A 9 -5.74 102.22 -8.96
CA ASP A 9 -5.28 103.25 -9.90
C ASP A 9 -3.92 103.90 -9.55
N LYS A 10 -2.92 103.55 -10.36
CA LYS A 10 -1.72 104.31 -10.79
C LYS A 10 -0.44 104.39 -9.92
N GLN A 11 0.57 103.66 -10.44
CA GLN A 11 1.74 104.17 -11.18
C GLN A 11 2.93 104.81 -10.43
N ILE A 12 4.14 104.53 -10.97
CA ILE A 12 5.46 105.20 -10.86
C ILE A 12 6.52 104.37 -10.08
N PRO A 13 7.75 104.15 -10.60
CA PRO A 13 8.19 103.93 -11.99
C PRO A 13 9.20 102.77 -12.14
N ALA A 14 9.56 102.52 -13.40
CA ALA A 14 10.69 101.70 -13.85
C ALA A 14 12.03 102.24 -13.33
N ASP A 15 12.85 101.36 -12.76
CA ASP A 15 14.11 100.89 -13.37
C ASP A 15 15.00 100.21 -12.32
N ALA A 16 15.75 99.22 -12.81
CA ALA A 16 16.87 98.54 -12.16
C ALA A 16 16.53 97.59 -10.99
N LEU A 17 16.74 96.28 -11.23
CA LEU A 17 17.91 95.56 -10.69
C LEU A 17 17.82 94.06 -11.05
N HIS A 18 18.58 93.68 -12.08
CA HIS A 18 19.05 92.30 -12.24
C HIS A 18 19.74 91.85 -10.95
N LYS A 19 19.29 90.74 -10.34
CA LYS A 19 20.13 89.72 -9.70
C LYS A 19 19.26 88.53 -9.28
N GLN A 20 19.28 87.45 -10.07
CA GLN A 20 20.05 86.25 -9.73
C GLN A 20 19.49 85.51 -8.50
N TYR A 21 18.34 84.86 -8.64
CA TYR A 21 18.09 83.64 -7.87
C TYR A 21 19.01 82.56 -8.45
N SER A 22 19.95 82.13 -7.61
CA SER A 22 21.05 81.22 -7.92
C SER A 22 20.56 79.85 -8.39
N ALA A 23 21.18 79.31 -9.43
CA ALA A 23 20.99 77.95 -9.93
C ALA A 23 21.15 76.84 -8.85
N ASN A 24 21.74 77.16 -7.70
CA ASN A 24 21.92 76.20 -6.60
C ASN A 24 20.62 75.78 -5.88
N GLU A 25 19.59 76.64 -5.80
CA GLU A 25 18.32 76.25 -5.15
C GLU A 25 17.47 75.31 -6.00
N LEU A 26 17.54 75.43 -7.33
CA LEU A 26 16.85 74.53 -8.26
C LEU A 26 17.56 73.17 -8.35
N LEU A 27 18.90 73.16 -8.29
CA LEU A 27 19.70 71.93 -8.29
C LEU A 27 19.52 71.11 -7.00
N HIS A 28 19.40 71.76 -5.83
CA HIS A 28 19.13 71.04 -4.58
C HIS A 28 17.73 70.41 -4.54
N LYS A 29 16.71 71.10 -5.06
CA LYS A 29 15.35 70.54 -5.17
C LYS A 29 15.23 69.43 -6.21
N SER A 30 15.94 69.51 -7.34
CA SER A 30 15.91 68.42 -8.35
C SER A 30 16.68 67.19 -7.87
N TYR A 31 17.79 67.37 -7.15
CA TYR A 31 18.58 66.27 -6.60
C TYR A 31 17.83 65.49 -5.50
N ASP A 32 17.03 66.18 -4.67
CA ASP A 32 16.16 65.53 -3.69
C ASP A 32 14.91 64.91 -4.31
N ALA A 33 14.34 65.50 -5.37
CA ALA A 33 13.20 64.93 -6.09
C ALA A 33 13.56 63.63 -6.82
N ASP A 34 14.73 63.57 -7.47
CA ASP A 34 15.22 62.35 -8.12
C ASP A 34 15.55 61.25 -7.10
N LYS A 35 16.11 61.59 -5.93
CA LYS A 35 16.31 60.65 -4.82
C LYS A 35 15.02 60.14 -4.21
N LEU A 36 14.00 61.01 -4.11
CA LEU A 36 12.67 60.62 -3.62
C LEU A 36 11.95 59.74 -4.64
N LEU A 37 12.05 60.04 -5.94
CA LEU A 37 11.50 59.22 -7.03
C LEU A 37 12.18 57.86 -7.10
N THR A 38 13.52 57.78 -7.03
CA THR A 38 14.24 56.49 -6.97
C THR A 38 13.87 55.69 -5.72
N LYS A 39 13.83 56.31 -4.53
CA LYS A 39 13.33 55.61 -3.32
C LYS A 39 11.88 55.14 -3.45
N SER A 40 11.01 55.90 -4.12
CA SER A 40 9.60 55.55 -4.32
C SER A 40 9.43 54.38 -5.28
N VAL A 41 10.30 54.29 -6.30
CA VAL A 41 10.32 53.21 -7.30
C VAL A 41 11.02 51.95 -6.77
N GLU A 42 12.05 52.09 -5.94
CA GLU A 42 12.80 50.96 -5.35
C GLU A 42 12.14 50.40 -4.08
N ALA A 43 11.39 51.19 -3.31
CA ALA A 43 10.74 50.73 -2.09
C ALA A 43 9.82 49.52 -2.30
N PRO A 44 8.95 49.46 -3.33
CA PRO A 44 8.15 48.27 -3.62
C PRO A 44 9.00 47.04 -3.93
N ALA A 45 10.10 47.20 -4.67
CA ALA A 45 11.01 46.10 -5.01
C ALA A 45 11.75 45.57 -3.77
N VAL A 46 12.23 46.47 -2.89
CA VAL A 46 12.90 46.10 -1.63
C VAL A 46 11.92 45.46 -0.64
N VAL A 47 10.67 45.93 -0.59
CA VAL A 47 9.60 45.32 0.23
C VAL A 47 9.21 43.95 -0.31
N LEU A 48 9.09 43.80 -1.63
CA LEU A 48 8.82 42.51 -2.26
C LEU A 48 9.95 41.50 -1.99
N ASP A 49 11.21 41.93 -2.14
CA ASP A 49 12.37 41.06 -1.91
C ASP A 49 12.49 40.67 -0.43
N LYS A 50 12.25 41.61 0.50
CA LYS A 50 12.13 41.29 1.93
C LYS A 50 10.95 40.36 2.23
N THR A 51 9.80 40.54 1.57
CA THR A 51 8.64 39.67 1.74
C THR A 51 8.91 38.26 1.22
N VAL A 52 9.63 38.12 0.11
CA VAL A 52 10.10 36.84 -0.44
C VAL A 52 11.13 36.19 0.48
N GLN A 53 12.06 36.96 1.05
CA GLN A 53 13.03 36.44 2.02
C GLN A 53 12.36 35.97 3.31
N ILE A 54 11.42 36.74 3.87
CA ILE A 54 10.64 36.36 5.06
C ILE A 54 9.78 35.14 4.75
N SER A 55 9.10 35.10 3.60
CA SER A 55 8.34 33.93 3.12
C SER A 55 9.23 32.68 3.04
N ASN A 56 10.42 32.79 2.47
CA ASN A 56 11.36 31.68 2.38
C ASN A 56 11.89 31.26 3.76
N GLN A 57 12.18 32.20 4.65
CA GLN A 57 12.58 31.90 6.03
C GLN A 57 11.46 31.20 6.81
N VAL A 58 10.22 31.65 6.68
CA VAL A 58 9.04 31.02 7.29
C VAL A 58 8.80 29.64 6.67
N ARG A 59 8.96 29.47 5.36
CA ARG A 59 8.84 28.16 4.68
C ARG A 59 9.92 27.18 5.13
N VAL A 60 11.17 27.64 5.30
CA VAL A 60 12.28 26.83 5.79
C VAL A 60 12.10 26.51 7.28
N ALA A 61 11.65 27.46 8.10
CA ALA A 61 11.34 27.24 9.51
C ALA A 61 10.17 26.27 9.70
N ALA A 62 9.11 26.37 8.89
CA ALA A 62 7.98 25.45 8.87
C ALA A 62 8.38 24.05 8.42
N ALA A 63 9.25 23.94 7.39
CA ALA A 63 9.79 22.65 6.94
C ALA A 63 10.73 22.00 7.98
N ASN A 64 11.43 22.81 8.78
CA ASN A 64 12.32 22.35 9.84
C ASN A 64 11.64 22.23 11.23
N ALA A 65 10.35 22.53 11.32
CA ALA A 65 9.60 22.38 12.56
C ALA A 65 9.70 20.92 13.03
N PRO A 66 9.90 20.66 14.34
CA PRO A 66 10.17 19.30 14.84
C PRO A 66 9.09 18.28 14.46
N GLY A 67 7.83 18.71 14.37
CA GLY A 67 6.71 17.88 13.94
C GLY A 67 6.70 17.59 12.43
N VAL A 68 7.01 18.59 11.59
CA VAL A 68 7.06 18.45 10.13
C VAL A 68 8.27 17.63 9.70
N LYS A 69 9.42 17.82 10.36
CA LYS A 69 10.62 17.01 10.14
C LYS A 69 10.40 15.56 10.56
N LYS A 70 9.81 15.31 11.73
CA LYS A 70 9.43 13.95 12.16
C LYS A 70 8.41 13.29 11.23
N ALA A 71 7.41 14.03 10.74
CA ALA A 71 6.46 13.52 9.77
C ALA A 71 7.16 13.20 8.44
N LYS A 72 7.99 14.11 7.92
CA LYS A 72 8.76 13.90 6.69
C LYS A 72 9.70 12.70 6.80
N ASP A 73 10.43 12.59 7.90
CA ASP A 73 11.30 11.45 8.19
C ASP A 73 10.48 10.15 8.27
N TYR A 74 9.30 10.17 8.88
CA TYR A 74 8.36 9.04 8.90
C TYR A 74 7.87 8.66 7.49
N TRP A 75 7.48 9.62 6.65
CA TRP A 75 7.09 9.38 5.25
C TRP A 75 8.24 8.85 4.38
N HIS A 76 9.49 9.20 4.70
CA HIS A 76 10.67 8.63 4.04
C HIS A 76 11.00 7.21 4.52
N ILE A 77 10.55 6.83 5.73
CA ILE A 77 10.69 5.47 6.28
C ILE A 77 9.59 4.55 5.74
N LEU A 78 8.40 5.08 5.41
CA LEU A 78 7.31 4.33 4.77
C LEU A 78 7.70 3.98 3.33
N GLY A 79 8.27 2.79 3.15
CA GLY A 79 8.88 2.35 1.90
C GLY A 79 8.14 1.15 1.30
N PRO A 80 8.76 -0.03 1.29
CA PRO A 80 8.25 -1.23 0.64
C PRO A 80 7.11 -1.88 1.42
N CYS A 81 7.06 -1.77 2.76
CA CYS A 81 6.04 -2.46 3.53
C CYS A 81 4.65 -1.84 3.37
N LEU A 82 4.56 -0.53 3.06
CA LEU A 82 3.30 0.09 2.69
C LEU A 82 2.75 -0.49 1.38
N THR A 83 3.62 -0.82 0.40
CA THR A 83 3.20 -1.56 -0.81
C THR A 83 2.83 -2.99 -0.49
N THR A 84 3.57 -3.64 0.39
CA THR A 84 3.27 -5.02 0.82
C THR A 84 1.91 -5.08 1.50
N GLY A 85 1.60 -4.14 2.41
CA GLY A 85 0.29 -4.04 3.06
C GLY A 85 -0.83 -3.72 2.06
N ALA A 86 -0.61 -2.80 1.13
CA ALA A 86 -1.60 -2.54 0.07
C ALA A 86 -1.78 -3.72 -0.90
N SER A 87 -0.77 -4.59 -1.04
CA SER A 87 -0.87 -5.84 -1.81
C SER A 87 -1.60 -6.93 -1.05
N ASP A 88 -1.56 -6.91 0.28
CA ASP A 88 -2.22 -7.88 1.15
C ASP A 88 -3.75 -7.83 0.99
N ASP A 89 -4.29 -6.63 0.81
CA ASP A 89 -5.70 -6.37 0.47
C ASP A 89 -5.98 -6.49 -1.03
N ASP A 90 -5.52 -7.60 -1.63
CA ASP A 90 -5.83 -7.94 -3.02
C ASP A 90 -7.34 -8.23 -3.20
N PRO A 91 -7.83 -8.41 -4.44
CA PRO A 91 -9.24 -8.74 -4.67
C PRO A 91 -9.73 -9.95 -3.86
N SER A 92 -8.84 -10.90 -3.52
CA SER A 92 -9.20 -12.08 -2.74
C SER A 92 -9.48 -11.73 -1.28
N GLY A 93 -8.69 -10.81 -0.72
CA GLY A 93 -8.94 -10.20 0.58
C GLY A 93 -10.26 -9.44 0.60
N ILE A 94 -10.47 -8.53 -0.37
CA ILE A 94 -11.70 -7.72 -0.45
C ILE A 94 -12.93 -8.62 -0.50
N ALA A 95 -12.95 -9.63 -1.37
CA ALA A 95 -14.09 -10.55 -1.47
C ALA A 95 -14.33 -11.34 -0.18
N THR A 96 -13.26 -11.81 0.46
CA THR A 96 -13.35 -12.57 1.72
C THR A 96 -13.90 -11.71 2.86
N TYR A 97 -13.40 -10.49 3.01
CA TYR A 97 -13.83 -9.54 4.04
C TYR A 97 -15.27 -9.07 3.79
N SER A 98 -15.61 -8.79 2.53
CA SER A 98 -16.97 -8.42 2.15
C SER A 98 -17.95 -9.55 2.42
N GLN A 99 -17.62 -10.79 2.03
CA GLN A 99 -18.47 -11.96 2.29
C GLN A 99 -18.65 -12.20 3.80
N THR A 100 -17.59 -12.00 4.57
CA THR A 100 -17.63 -12.11 6.03
C THR A 100 -18.61 -11.10 6.65
N GLY A 101 -18.49 -9.82 6.28
CA GLY A 101 -19.39 -8.79 6.78
C GLY A 101 -20.84 -9.02 6.32
N ALA A 102 -21.03 -9.42 5.06
CA ALA A 102 -22.35 -9.71 4.50
C ALA A 102 -23.04 -10.87 5.22
N GLN A 103 -22.33 -11.94 5.56
CA GLN A 103 -22.93 -13.16 6.12
C GLN A 103 -23.06 -13.14 7.66
N TYR A 104 -22.12 -12.52 8.37
CA TYR A 104 -22.02 -12.58 9.84
C TYR A 104 -22.12 -11.20 10.51
N GLY A 105 -22.39 -10.14 9.74
CA GLY A 105 -22.44 -8.78 10.28
C GLY A 105 -21.12 -8.40 10.94
N PHE A 106 -21.19 -7.98 12.21
CA PHE A 106 -20.02 -7.64 13.01
C PHE A 106 -19.34 -8.84 13.70
N GLY A 107 -19.92 -10.04 13.60
CA GLY A 107 -19.53 -11.20 14.41
C GLY A 107 -18.06 -11.61 14.31
N PHE A 108 -17.39 -11.34 13.18
CA PHE A 108 -15.97 -11.67 12.95
C PHE A 108 -15.02 -10.46 13.00
N LEU A 109 -15.49 -9.27 13.43
CA LEU A 109 -14.61 -8.11 13.58
C LEU A 109 -13.46 -8.35 14.56
N TRP A 110 -13.66 -9.20 15.58
CA TRP A 110 -12.59 -9.57 16.51
C TRP A 110 -11.37 -10.18 15.84
N LEU A 111 -11.52 -10.84 14.69
CA LEU A 111 -10.36 -11.39 13.96
C LEU A 111 -9.36 -10.28 13.61
N SER A 112 -9.81 -9.07 13.27
CA SER A 112 -8.91 -7.94 12.99
C SER A 112 -8.01 -7.56 14.16
N LEU A 113 -8.50 -7.66 15.40
CA LEU A 113 -7.70 -7.36 16.58
C LEU A 113 -6.63 -8.42 16.80
N TRP A 114 -6.97 -9.68 16.54
CA TRP A 114 -6.09 -10.82 16.77
C TRP A 114 -5.10 -11.06 15.63
N THR A 115 -5.47 -10.84 14.37
CA THR A 115 -4.59 -11.05 13.23
C THR A 115 -3.52 -9.97 13.14
N PHE A 116 -3.78 -8.73 13.55
CA PHE A 116 -2.78 -7.64 13.54
C PHE A 116 -1.44 -7.98 14.19
N PRO A 117 -1.37 -8.40 15.47
CA PRO A 117 -0.09 -8.77 16.08
C PRO A 117 0.53 -10.01 15.44
N LEU A 118 -0.28 -10.96 14.95
CA LEU A 118 0.20 -12.19 14.32
C LEU A 118 0.86 -11.89 12.97
N MET A 119 0.17 -11.17 12.07
CA MET A 119 0.68 -10.79 10.76
C MET A 119 1.91 -9.88 10.88
N SER A 120 1.86 -8.88 11.77
CA SER A 120 2.95 -7.91 11.94
C SER A 120 4.20 -8.58 12.46
N THR A 121 4.06 -9.53 13.39
CA THR A 121 5.19 -10.30 13.89
C THR A 121 5.79 -11.18 12.81
N VAL A 122 4.96 -11.84 12.00
CA VAL A 122 5.44 -12.68 10.89
C VAL A 122 6.17 -11.86 9.84
N GLN A 123 5.60 -10.75 9.39
CA GLN A 123 6.28 -9.91 8.40
C GLN A 123 7.55 -9.28 8.94
N GLU A 124 7.58 -8.92 10.23
CA GLU A 124 8.79 -8.42 10.87
C GLU A 124 9.88 -9.50 10.94
N MET A 125 9.52 -10.77 11.15
CA MET A 125 10.46 -11.89 11.04
C MET A 125 10.98 -12.06 9.60
N CYS A 126 10.10 -12.03 8.61
CA CYS A 126 10.44 -12.12 7.18
C CYS A 126 11.41 -11.00 6.77
N ALA A 127 11.03 -9.76 7.05
CA ALA A 127 11.84 -8.59 6.72
C ALA A 127 13.21 -8.64 7.40
N ARG A 128 13.25 -9.01 8.69
CA ARG A 128 14.51 -9.16 9.42
C ARG A 128 15.39 -10.28 8.86
N ILE A 129 14.82 -11.41 8.40
CA ILE A 129 15.58 -12.48 7.74
C ILE A 129 16.24 -11.93 6.46
N GLY A 130 15.48 -11.23 5.61
CA GLY A 130 16.01 -10.63 4.39
C GLY A 130 17.15 -9.65 4.68
N LEU A 131 16.93 -8.73 5.62
CA LEU A 131 17.86 -7.69 6.01
C LEU A 131 19.17 -8.23 6.62
N VAL A 132 19.11 -9.27 7.45
CA VAL A 132 20.27 -9.83 8.16
C VAL A 132 21.04 -10.83 7.32
N THR A 133 20.33 -11.68 6.58
CA THR A 133 20.98 -12.76 5.82
C THR A 133 21.42 -12.33 4.43
N GLY A 134 20.86 -11.23 3.90
CA GLY A 134 21.09 -10.75 2.53
C GLY A 134 20.58 -11.73 1.46
N ARG A 135 19.62 -12.60 1.81
CA ARG A 135 19.04 -13.63 0.94
C ARG A 135 17.53 -13.68 1.14
N GLY A 136 16.78 -13.98 0.09
CA GLY A 136 15.35 -14.24 0.23
C GLY A 136 15.06 -15.53 0.99
N LEU A 137 13.78 -15.80 1.22
CA LEU A 137 13.33 -16.93 2.04
C LEU A 137 13.72 -18.27 1.42
N ALA A 138 13.56 -18.45 0.11
CA ALA A 138 13.94 -19.68 -0.58
C ALA A 138 15.46 -19.91 -0.52
N GLY A 139 16.26 -18.85 -0.70
CA GLY A 139 17.71 -18.90 -0.57
C GLY A 139 18.16 -19.32 0.83
N ASN A 140 17.46 -18.88 1.87
CA ASN A 140 17.71 -19.31 3.25
C ASN A 140 17.29 -20.77 3.50
N ILE A 141 16.10 -21.18 3.03
CA ILE A 141 15.65 -22.57 3.17
C ILE A 141 16.63 -23.52 2.46
N ARG A 142 17.09 -23.16 1.27
CA ARG A 142 18.10 -23.93 0.51
C ARG A 142 19.42 -24.07 1.24
N ALA A 143 19.84 -23.06 1.99
CA ALA A 143 21.13 -23.06 2.70
C ALA A 143 21.12 -23.93 3.95
N PHE A 144 19.98 -24.05 4.64
CA PHE A 144 19.89 -24.71 5.95
C PHE A 144 19.04 -25.99 5.98
N TYR A 145 18.27 -26.27 4.94
CA TYR A 145 17.35 -27.42 4.88
C TYR A 145 17.53 -28.24 3.59
N SER A 146 16.90 -29.42 3.57
CA SER A 146 17.02 -30.34 2.43
C SER A 146 16.33 -29.81 1.16
N ARG A 147 16.83 -30.24 -0.01
CA ARG A 147 16.24 -29.90 -1.31
C ARG A 147 14.78 -30.34 -1.46
N LYS A 148 14.36 -31.40 -0.76
CA LYS A 148 12.96 -31.88 -0.80
C LYS A 148 12.01 -30.87 -0.17
N VAL A 149 12.38 -30.36 1.01
CA VAL A 149 11.60 -29.33 1.73
C VAL A 149 11.45 -28.08 0.88
N LEU A 150 12.57 -27.60 0.32
CA LEU A 150 12.58 -26.43 -0.55
C LEU A 150 11.62 -26.59 -1.73
N ARG A 151 11.69 -27.73 -2.45
CA ARG A 151 10.82 -28.01 -3.60
C ARG A 151 9.35 -28.02 -3.23
N ILE A 152 9.00 -28.63 -2.08
CA ILE A 152 7.62 -28.66 -1.58
C ILE A 152 7.13 -27.24 -1.29
N CYS A 153 7.90 -26.43 -0.54
CA CYS A 153 7.52 -25.05 -0.24
C CYS A 153 7.35 -24.21 -1.51
N THR A 154 8.27 -24.30 -2.47
CA THR A 154 8.19 -23.53 -3.71
C THR A 154 7.03 -23.97 -4.60
N LEU A 155 6.72 -25.27 -4.64
CA LEU A 155 5.63 -25.80 -5.47
C LEU A 155 4.27 -25.45 -4.88
N LEU A 156 4.11 -25.58 -3.56
CA LEU A 156 2.89 -25.15 -2.86
C LEU A 156 2.64 -23.66 -3.04
N LEU A 157 3.68 -22.83 -2.86
CA LEU A 157 3.58 -21.40 -3.09
C LEU A 157 3.19 -21.10 -4.54
N PHE A 158 3.88 -21.71 -5.51
CA PHE A 158 3.62 -21.47 -6.93
C PHE A 158 2.18 -21.83 -7.31
N ALA A 159 1.67 -22.96 -6.82
CA ALA A 159 0.29 -23.38 -7.08
C ALA A 159 -0.73 -22.42 -6.45
N ALA A 160 -0.55 -22.04 -5.19
CA ALA A 160 -1.43 -21.09 -4.51
C ALA A 160 -1.43 -19.71 -5.20
N ASN A 161 -0.25 -19.22 -5.58
CA ASN A 161 -0.09 -17.95 -6.27
C ASN A 161 -0.70 -17.97 -7.68
N ALA A 162 -0.50 -19.05 -8.45
CA ALA A 162 -1.10 -19.17 -9.78
C ALA A 162 -2.63 -19.19 -9.70
N PHE A 163 -3.18 -19.86 -8.69
CA PHE A 163 -4.61 -19.84 -8.43
C PHE A 163 -5.11 -18.44 -8.02
N ASN A 164 -4.38 -17.73 -7.15
CA ASN A 164 -4.72 -16.37 -6.75
C ASN A 164 -4.65 -15.37 -7.91
N ILE A 165 -3.60 -15.45 -8.72
CA ILE A 165 -3.48 -14.64 -9.96
C ILE A 165 -4.70 -14.87 -10.86
N GLY A 166 -5.11 -16.12 -11.05
CA GLY A 166 -6.29 -16.46 -11.82
C GLY A 166 -7.56 -15.85 -11.26
N ALA A 167 -7.78 -16.00 -9.95
CA ALA A 167 -8.95 -15.42 -9.27
C ALA A 167 -8.98 -13.89 -9.38
N ASN A 168 -7.83 -13.22 -9.17
CA ASN A 168 -7.69 -11.77 -9.29
C ASN A 168 -7.99 -11.28 -10.72
N LEU A 169 -7.46 -11.95 -11.75
CA LEU A 169 -7.77 -11.62 -13.15
C LEU A 169 -9.27 -11.74 -13.47
N GLY A 170 -9.91 -12.81 -12.97
CA GLY A 170 -11.34 -13.01 -13.14
C GLY A 170 -12.19 -11.95 -12.43
N ALA A 171 -11.80 -11.59 -11.21
CA ALA A 171 -12.42 -10.54 -10.43
C ALA A 171 -12.37 -9.18 -11.14
N MET A 172 -11.22 -8.82 -11.70
CA MET A 172 -11.02 -7.59 -12.46
C MET A 172 -11.90 -7.55 -13.72
N ALA A 173 -12.02 -8.67 -14.43
CA ALA A 173 -12.91 -8.76 -15.57
C ALA A 173 -14.39 -8.59 -15.16
N LYS A 174 -14.82 -9.22 -14.06
CA LYS A 174 -16.18 -9.05 -13.53
C LYS A 174 -16.46 -7.63 -13.04
N ALA A 175 -15.46 -6.98 -12.44
CA ALA A 175 -15.55 -5.58 -12.04
C ALA A 175 -15.77 -4.64 -13.25
N VAL A 176 -15.16 -4.92 -14.40
CA VAL A 176 -15.45 -4.15 -15.64
C VAL A 176 -16.82 -4.49 -16.20
N GLN A 177 -17.23 -5.77 -16.19
CA GLN A 177 -18.58 -6.16 -16.65
C GLN A 177 -19.70 -5.51 -15.84
N LEU A 178 -19.42 -5.11 -14.59
CA LEU A 178 -20.35 -4.34 -13.77
C LEU A 178 -20.64 -2.95 -14.35
N LEU A 179 -19.64 -2.32 -14.97
CA LEU A 179 -19.77 -1.00 -15.62
C LEU A 179 -20.21 -1.10 -17.07
N SER A 180 -19.82 -2.18 -17.76
CA SER A 180 -20.10 -2.38 -19.18
C SER A 180 -20.43 -3.85 -19.43
N PRO A 181 -21.69 -4.26 -19.20
CA PRO A 181 -22.11 -5.66 -19.28
C PRO A 181 -21.93 -6.31 -20.66
N HIS A 182 -21.88 -5.50 -21.72
CA HIS A 182 -21.71 -5.97 -23.09
C HIS A 182 -20.29 -6.50 -23.41
N LEU A 183 -19.31 -6.22 -22.55
CA LEU A 183 -17.93 -6.65 -22.76
C LEU A 183 -17.78 -8.14 -22.41
N SER A 184 -17.16 -8.89 -23.32
CA SER A 184 -16.90 -10.32 -23.13
C SER A 184 -15.90 -10.55 -22.00
N TYR A 185 -16.27 -11.43 -21.07
CA TYR A 185 -15.45 -11.85 -19.94
C TYR A 185 -14.06 -12.33 -20.39
N SER A 186 -14.04 -13.23 -21.38
CA SER A 186 -12.80 -13.83 -21.89
C SER A 186 -11.81 -12.79 -22.43
N TRP A 187 -12.31 -11.81 -23.20
CA TRP A 187 -11.47 -10.76 -23.75
C TRP A 187 -10.92 -9.82 -22.67
N LEU A 188 -11.72 -9.54 -21.63
CA LEU A 188 -11.29 -8.73 -20.50
C LEU A 188 -10.20 -9.42 -19.67
N VAL A 189 -10.38 -10.70 -19.33
CA VAL A 189 -9.37 -11.47 -18.57
C VAL A 189 -8.06 -11.55 -19.36
N ILE A 190 -8.11 -11.85 -20.67
CA ILE A 190 -6.94 -11.86 -21.55
C ILE A 190 -6.28 -10.48 -21.60
N GLY A 191 -7.08 -9.41 -21.77
CA GLY A 191 -6.60 -8.04 -21.80
C GLY A 191 -5.85 -7.66 -20.52
N PHE A 192 -6.43 -7.94 -19.35
CA PHE A 192 -5.78 -7.68 -18.06
C PHE A 192 -4.52 -8.53 -17.86
N ALA A 193 -4.54 -9.80 -18.26
CA ALA A 193 -3.36 -10.65 -18.19
C ALA A 193 -2.21 -10.09 -19.05
N LEU A 194 -2.50 -9.67 -20.28
CA LEU A 194 -1.52 -9.09 -21.19
C LEU A 194 -0.99 -7.75 -20.70
N VAL A 195 -1.87 -6.85 -20.24
CA VAL A 195 -1.48 -5.53 -19.70
C VAL A 195 -0.61 -5.71 -18.45
N SER A 196 -1.03 -6.58 -17.52
CA SER A 196 -0.27 -6.88 -16.32
C SER A 196 1.11 -7.48 -16.65
N LEU A 197 1.15 -8.46 -17.56
CA LEU A 197 2.40 -9.08 -17.99
C LEU A 197 3.33 -8.08 -18.70
N PHE A 198 2.78 -7.23 -19.57
CA PHE A 198 3.53 -6.17 -20.23
C PHE A 198 4.15 -5.20 -19.22
N LEU A 199 3.37 -4.75 -18.23
CA LEU A 199 3.88 -3.88 -17.18
C LEU A 199 4.97 -4.56 -16.34
N GLN A 200 4.80 -5.84 -15.99
CA GLN A 200 5.79 -6.60 -15.23
C GLN A 200 7.12 -6.77 -15.97
N ILE A 201 7.08 -6.92 -17.31
CA ILE A 201 8.28 -7.15 -18.14
C ILE A 201 9.00 -5.84 -18.46
N PHE A 202 8.25 -4.81 -18.89
CA PHE A 202 8.83 -3.61 -19.48
C PHE A 202 8.94 -2.44 -18.51
N THR A 203 8.26 -2.50 -17.37
CA THR A 203 8.25 -1.40 -16.40
C THR A 203 8.82 -1.85 -15.06
N PRO A 204 9.82 -1.14 -14.50
CA PRO A 204 10.30 -1.43 -13.15
C PRO A 204 9.16 -1.35 -12.13
N TYR A 205 9.03 -2.38 -11.28
CA TYR A 205 7.96 -2.48 -10.28
C TYR A 205 7.79 -1.20 -9.45
N VAL A 206 8.90 -0.66 -8.95
CA VAL A 206 8.93 0.57 -8.13
C VAL A 206 8.26 1.76 -8.83
N ARG A 207 8.37 1.84 -10.17
CA ARG A 207 7.84 2.96 -10.94
C ARG A 207 6.32 2.92 -11.04
N TYR A 208 5.73 1.78 -11.39
CA TYR A 208 4.27 1.70 -11.55
C TYR A 208 3.53 1.42 -10.23
N ALA A 209 4.15 0.70 -9.28
CA ALA A 209 3.60 0.52 -7.92
C ALA A 209 3.36 1.87 -7.22
N LYS A 210 4.20 2.89 -7.49
CA LYS A 210 3.98 4.26 -7.00
C LYS A 210 2.63 4.84 -7.43
N TYR A 211 2.18 4.55 -8.65
CA TYR A 211 0.89 5.02 -9.17
C TYR A 211 -0.25 4.12 -8.70
N LEU A 212 -0.07 2.80 -8.72
CA LEU A 212 -1.09 1.85 -8.27
C LEU A 212 -1.41 1.98 -6.78
N LYS A 213 -0.46 2.43 -5.94
CA LYS A 213 -0.71 2.79 -4.54
C LYS A 213 -1.83 3.83 -4.38
N TRP A 214 -1.95 4.79 -5.31
CA TRP A 214 -3.05 5.77 -5.27
C TRP A 214 -4.39 5.14 -5.61
N LEU A 215 -4.38 4.13 -6.48
CA LEU A 215 -5.59 3.39 -6.80
C LEU A 215 -6.00 2.47 -5.63
N ALA A 216 -5.04 1.96 -4.86
CA ALA A 216 -5.31 1.25 -3.60
C ALA A 216 -5.89 2.16 -2.51
N LEU A 217 -5.73 3.49 -2.57
CA LEU A 217 -6.44 4.41 -1.67
C LEU A 217 -7.96 4.37 -1.87
N VAL A 218 -8.45 3.81 -2.97
CA VAL A 218 -9.88 3.51 -3.13
C VAL A 218 -10.38 2.59 -2.01
N LEU A 219 -9.54 1.77 -1.39
CA LEU A 219 -9.92 0.98 -0.22
C LEU A 219 -10.32 1.84 0.98
N LEU A 220 -9.82 3.08 1.06
CA LEU A 220 -10.27 4.04 2.07
C LEU A 220 -11.73 4.48 1.86
N SER A 221 -12.33 4.21 0.69
CA SER A 221 -13.76 4.41 0.48
C SER A 221 -14.62 3.50 1.37
N TYR A 222 -14.14 2.31 1.74
CA TYR A 222 -14.82 1.46 2.73
C TYR A 222 -14.81 2.09 4.12
N VAL A 223 -13.70 2.75 4.48
CA VAL A 223 -13.61 3.53 5.72
C VAL A 223 -14.68 4.62 5.72
N ALA A 224 -14.72 5.43 4.66
CA ALA A 224 -15.72 6.50 4.53
C ALA A 224 -17.15 5.95 4.49
N SER A 225 -17.39 4.86 3.76
CA SER A 225 -18.69 4.21 3.68
C SER A 225 -19.17 3.72 5.04
N SER A 226 -18.31 3.04 5.81
CA SER A 226 -18.67 2.55 7.15
C SER A 226 -19.02 3.69 8.11
N LEU A 227 -18.31 4.82 8.05
CA LEU A 227 -18.55 5.99 8.90
C LEU A 227 -19.86 6.69 8.54
N LEU A 228 -20.22 6.71 7.25
CA LEU A 228 -21.45 7.33 6.75
C LEU A 228 -22.66 6.39 6.80
N ALA A 229 -22.45 5.07 6.91
CA ALA A 229 -23.50 4.07 6.95
C ALA A 229 -24.34 4.07 8.26
N HIS A 230 -24.11 5.04 9.16
CA HIS A 230 -24.81 5.14 10.45
C HIS A 230 -24.80 3.84 11.26
N ILE A 231 -23.67 3.15 11.26
CA ILE A 231 -23.46 1.90 12.00
C ILE A 231 -23.53 2.14 13.51
N ASP A 232 -24.09 1.19 14.26
CA ASP A 232 -23.92 1.14 15.71
C ASP A 232 -22.47 0.78 16.05
N TRP A 233 -21.63 1.82 16.19
CA TRP A 233 -20.23 1.67 16.58
C TRP A 233 -20.06 1.03 17.96
N GLY A 234 -21.07 1.14 18.84
CA GLY A 234 -21.07 0.46 20.13
C GLY A 234 -21.12 -1.05 19.95
N GLU A 235 -21.96 -1.55 19.04
CA GLU A 235 -22.02 -2.97 18.69
C GLU A 235 -20.75 -3.43 17.94
N ALA A 236 -20.30 -2.67 16.95
CA ALA A 236 -19.09 -3.01 16.18
C ALA A 236 -17.85 -3.13 17.07
N LEU A 237 -17.65 -2.18 18.00
CA LEU A 237 -16.52 -2.23 18.95
C LEU A 237 -16.68 -3.37 19.96
N LYS A 238 -17.89 -3.65 20.44
CA LYS A 238 -18.14 -4.83 21.30
C LYS A 238 -17.81 -6.12 20.57
N ALA A 239 -18.23 -6.28 19.32
CA ALA A 239 -17.94 -7.45 18.50
C ALA A 239 -16.45 -7.57 18.09
N THR A 240 -15.69 -6.48 18.19
CA THR A 240 -14.23 -6.48 18.02
C THR A 240 -13.50 -7.06 19.23
N ILE A 241 -14.05 -6.88 20.43
CA ILE A 241 -13.42 -7.32 21.68
C ILE A 241 -13.95 -8.69 22.10
N ILE A 242 -15.25 -8.92 21.94
CA ILE A 242 -15.95 -10.12 22.39
C ILE A 242 -16.09 -11.06 21.19
N PRO A 243 -15.34 -12.18 21.13
CA PRO A 243 -15.41 -13.09 20.01
C PRO A 243 -16.76 -13.80 19.98
N GLN A 244 -17.50 -13.61 18.88
CA GLN A 244 -18.70 -14.38 18.58
C GLN A 244 -18.32 -15.44 17.54
N MET A 245 -18.38 -16.70 17.95
CA MET A 245 -18.02 -17.84 17.11
C MET A 245 -19.27 -18.66 16.85
N SER A 246 -19.65 -18.78 15.58
CA SER A 246 -20.46 -19.91 15.12
C SER A 246 -19.49 -20.96 14.57
N PHE A 247 -19.74 -22.24 14.86
CA PHE A 247 -18.92 -23.36 14.36
C PHE A 247 -19.62 -24.07 13.21
N SER A 248 -20.12 -23.30 12.24
CA SER A 248 -20.65 -23.83 10.97
C SER A 248 -19.52 -24.18 10.00
N LYS A 249 -19.80 -24.97 8.97
CA LYS A 249 -18.82 -25.23 7.90
C LYS A 249 -18.36 -23.92 7.24
N ASP A 250 -19.29 -23.03 6.92
CA ASP A 250 -19.00 -21.77 6.22
C ASP A 250 -18.18 -20.80 7.09
N SER A 251 -18.47 -20.72 8.39
CA SER A 251 -17.69 -19.88 9.32
C SER A 251 -16.24 -20.35 9.43
N ILE A 252 -16.00 -21.66 9.51
CA ILE A 252 -14.64 -22.22 9.55
C ILE A 252 -13.89 -21.91 8.25
N LEU A 253 -14.55 -22.06 7.10
CA LEU A 253 -13.97 -21.74 5.81
C LEU A 253 -13.63 -20.25 5.68
N LEU A 254 -14.52 -19.35 6.14
CA LEU A 254 -14.24 -17.91 6.13
C LEU A 254 -13.15 -17.53 7.12
N ILE A 255 -13.10 -18.11 8.32
CA ILE A 255 -11.99 -17.87 9.26
C ILE A 255 -10.66 -18.28 8.61
N CYS A 256 -10.61 -19.45 7.96
CA CYS A 256 -9.43 -19.88 7.22
C CYS A 256 -9.11 -18.96 6.04
N ALA A 257 -10.11 -18.45 5.33
CA ALA A 257 -9.93 -17.51 4.24
C ALA A 257 -9.34 -16.18 4.74
N ILE A 258 -9.91 -15.59 5.80
CA ILE A 258 -9.42 -14.36 6.45
C ILE A 258 -7.97 -14.54 6.87
N LEU A 259 -7.69 -15.60 7.64
CA LEU A 259 -6.33 -15.90 8.07
C LEU A 259 -5.37 -16.12 6.90
N GLY A 260 -5.84 -16.79 5.85
CA GLY A 260 -5.07 -17.10 4.65
C GLY A 260 -4.74 -15.88 3.80
N THR A 261 -5.67 -14.94 3.65
CA THR A 261 -5.40 -13.67 2.96
C THR A 261 -4.49 -12.77 3.79
N THR A 262 -4.69 -12.68 5.10
CA THR A 262 -3.92 -11.78 5.97
C THR A 262 -2.51 -12.27 6.30
N ILE A 263 -2.33 -13.59 6.41
CA ILE A 263 -1.04 -14.23 6.72
C ILE A 263 -0.60 -15.02 5.48
N SER A 264 -0.57 -14.32 4.35
CA SER A 264 -0.38 -14.89 3.03
C SER A 264 1.05 -15.41 2.79
N PRO A 265 1.22 -16.66 2.32
CA PRO A 265 2.51 -17.26 2.00
C PRO A 265 3.40 -16.41 1.08
N TYR A 266 2.78 -15.81 0.06
CA TYR A 266 3.49 -15.07 -0.98
C TYR A 266 4.13 -13.80 -0.44
N LEU A 267 3.51 -13.16 0.55
CA LEU A 267 4.08 -11.99 1.21
C LEU A 267 5.33 -12.35 2.00
N PHE A 268 5.46 -13.57 2.52
CA PHE A 268 6.68 -13.96 3.23
C PHE A 268 7.90 -13.97 2.31
N PHE A 269 7.73 -14.60 1.13
CA PHE A 269 8.76 -14.62 0.10
C PHE A 269 9.00 -13.23 -0.45
N TRP A 270 7.94 -12.51 -0.81
CA TRP A 270 8.02 -11.15 -1.31
C TRP A 270 8.75 -10.21 -0.35
N GLN A 271 8.32 -10.14 0.91
CA GLN A 271 8.90 -9.26 1.92
C GLN A 271 10.39 -9.55 2.11
N THR A 272 10.78 -10.83 2.22
CA THR A 272 12.20 -11.18 2.35
C THR A 272 13.03 -10.78 1.15
N SER A 273 12.52 -10.96 -0.07
CA SER A 273 13.22 -10.61 -1.30
C SER A 273 13.23 -9.11 -1.57
N GLN A 274 12.20 -8.37 -1.14
CA GLN A 274 12.15 -6.91 -1.26
C GLN A 274 13.21 -6.23 -0.40
N GLU A 275 13.37 -6.62 0.87
CA GLU A 275 14.45 -6.09 1.72
C GLU A 275 15.84 -6.29 1.09
N VAL A 276 16.02 -7.45 0.46
CA VAL A 276 17.25 -7.85 -0.23
C VAL A 276 17.46 -7.02 -1.50
N GLU A 277 16.39 -6.68 -2.21
CA GLU A 277 16.38 -5.83 -3.40
C GLU A 277 16.68 -4.37 -3.04
N GLU A 278 16.10 -3.84 -1.95
CA GLU A 278 16.40 -2.49 -1.47
C GLU A 278 17.85 -2.33 -1.03
N GLN A 279 18.43 -3.33 -0.37
CA GLN A 279 19.86 -3.32 -0.06
C GLN A 279 20.72 -3.25 -1.33
N ILE A 280 20.35 -3.98 -2.39
CA ILE A 280 21.06 -3.93 -3.68
C ILE A 280 20.93 -2.52 -4.29
N LEU A 281 19.73 -1.95 -4.30
CA LEU A 281 19.48 -0.60 -4.83
C LEU A 281 20.20 0.49 -4.03
N ALA A 282 20.41 0.27 -2.73
CA ALA A 282 21.22 1.12 -1.86
C ALA A 282 22.74 0.95 -2.04
N GLY A 283 23.17 0.10 -2.99
CA GLY A 283 24.58 -0.10 -3.34
C GLY A 283 25.26 -1.29 -2.66
N LYS A 284 24.57 -2.07 -1.82
CA LYS A 284 25.08 -3.30 -1.21
C LYS A 284 24.90 -4.47 -2.20
N THR A 285 25.72 -4.51 -3.24
CA THR A 285 25.55 -5.44 -4.37
C THR A 285 26.07 -6.85 -4.08
N THR A 286 27.05 -6.99 -3.18
CA THR A 286 27.61 -8.31 -2.83
C THR A 286 26.92 -8.90 -1.61
N LEU A 287 26.86 -10.24 -1.52
CA LEU A 287 26.32 -10.91 -0.34
C LEU A 287 27.10 -10.53 0.93
N LYS A 288 28.42 -10.36 0.81
CA LYS A 288 29.27 -9.97 1.94
C LYS A 288 28.88 -8.59 2.45
N GLU A 289 28.73 -7.59 1.58
CA GLU A 289 28.27 -6.24 1.98
C GLU A 289 26.93 -6.27 2.72
N ARG A 290 25.97 -7.05 2.21
CA ARG A 290 24.64 -7.19 2.84
C ARG A 290 24.69 -7.84 4.22
N GLN A 291 25.61 -8.78 4.43
CA GLN A 291 25.78 -9.48 5.71
C GLN A 291 26.67 -8.74 6.72
N SER A 292 27.51 -7.80 6.28
CA SER A 292 28.62 -7.27 7.09
C SER A 292 28.23 -6.20 8.12
N ALA A 293 27.09 -5.52 7.96
CA ALA A 293 26.70 -4.45 8.89
C ALA A 293 25.21 -4.11 8.81
N THR A 294 24.35 -4.95 9.38
CA THR A 294 22.97 -4.55 9.67
C THR A 294 22.96 -3.61 10.87
N ASP A 295 22.72 -2.31 10.65
CA ASP A 295 22.66 -1.29 11.72
C ASP A 295 21.35 -1.45 12.52
N PRO A 296 21.37 -1.38 13.87
CA PRO A 296 20.16 -1.24 14.68
C PRO A 296 19.16 -0.18 14.20
N LYS A 297 19.63 0.90 13.56
CA LYS A 297 18.76 1.90 12.94
C LYS A 297 18.00 1.35 11.73
N GLU A 298 18.66 0.58 10.86
CA GLU A 298 18.01 -0.08 9.72
C GLU A 298 16.91 -1.03 10.21
N VAL A 299 17.20 -1.84 11.24
CA VAL A 299 16.19 -2.74 11.85
C VAL A 299 15.03 -1.96 12.46
N ARG A 300 15.29 -0.82 13.11
CA ARG A 300 14.22 0.01 13.70
C ARG A 300 13.35 0.65 12.63
N SER A 301 13.94 1.16 11.55
CA SER A 301 13.20 1.74 10.43
C SER A 301 12.35 0.69 9.74
N MET A 302 12.91 -0.50 9.45
CA MET A 302 12.17 -1.63 8.91
C MET A 302 10.99 -2.01 9.80
N ARG A 303 11.17 -2.09 11.13
CA ARG A 303 10.06 -2.38 12.05
C ARG A 303 8.94 -1.36 11.98
N ILE A 304 9.28 -0.08 11.92
CA ILE A 304 8.27 0.98 11.80
C ILE A 304 7.52 0.82 10.48
N ASP A 305 8.24 0.61 9.37
CA ASP A 305 7.63 0.42 8.05
C ASP A 305 6.69 -0.81 8.01
N VAL A 306 7.17 -1.97 8.47
CA VAL A 306 6.38 -3.21 8.55
C VAL A 306 5.11 -3.02 9.37
N TRP A 307 5.24 -2.52 10.60
CA TRP A 307 4.09 -2.38 11.50
C TRP A 307 3.09 -1.34 11.00
N SER A 308 3.55 -0.26 10.37
CA SER A 308 2.68 0.74 9.77
C SER A 308 1.94 0.20 8.53
N GLY A 309 2.62 -0.55 7.67
CA GLY A 309 2.00 -1.20 6.51
C GLY A 309 0.94 -2.22 6.90
N MET A 310 1.26 -3.08 7.89
CA MET A 310 0.33 -4.09 8.40
C MET A 310 -0.84 -3.49 9.18
N LEU A 311 -0.61 -2.36 9.88
CA LEU A 311 -1.71 -1.65 10.55
C LEU A 311 -2.69 -1.09 9.55
N LEU A 312 -2.20 -0.48 8.46
CA LEU A 312 -3.07 0.06 7.42
C LEU A 312 -3.91 -1.05 6.77
N SER A 313 -3.29 -2.18 6.41
CA SER A 313 -4.01 -3.30 5.81
C SER A 313 -5.07 -3.88 6.75
N ASN A 314 -4.71 -4.12 8.01
CA ASN A 314 -5.66 -4.61 9.00
C ASN A 314 -6.82 -3.63 9.27
N LEU A 315 -6.54 -2.33 9.22
CA LEU A 315 -7.56 -1.29 9.35
C LEU A 315 -8.53 -1.32 8.16
N VAL A 316 -8.00 -1.48 6.94
CA VAL A 316 -8.82 -1.64 5.73
C VAL A 316 -9.70 -2.88 5.84
N MET A 317 -9.15 -4.03 6.21
CA MET A 317 -9.92 -5.25 6.48
C MET A 317 -11.07 -4.99 7.47
N PHE A 318 -10.77 -4.38 8.62
CA PHE A 318 -11.77 -4.04 9.64
C PHE A 318 -12.93 -3.23 9.06
N PHE A 319 -12.61 -2.18 8.28
CA PHE A 319 -13.63 -1.31 7.70
C PHE A 319 -14.38 -1.96 6.54
N ILE A 320 -13.80 -2.89 5.78
CA ILE A 320 -14.54 -3.65 4.76
C ILE A 320 -15.58 -4.54 5.43
N ILE A 321 -15.20 -5.28 6.49
CA ILE A 321 -16.13 -6.12 7.26
C ILE A 321 -17.21 -5.25 7.90
N ALA A 322 -16.84 -4.13 8.53
CA ALA A 322 -17.79 -3.23 9.17
C ALA A 322 -18.75 -2.58 8.16
N ALA A 323 -18.26 -2.10 7.01
CA ALA A 323 -19.11 -1.54 5.97
C ALA A 323 -20.12 -2.59 5.48
N CYS A 324 -19.66 -3.77 5.08
CA CYS A 324 -20.55 -4.83 4.58
C CYS A 324 -21.51 -5.34 5.65
N GLY A 325 -21.07 -5.45 6.91
CA GLY A 325 -21.92 -5.85 8.03
C GLY A 325 -22.92 -4.77 8.46
N GLY A 326 -22.62 -3.50 8.21
CA GLY A 326 -23.54 -2.39 8.47
C GLY A 326 -24.53 -2.14 7.34
N THR A 327 -24.17 -2.47 6.10
CA THR A 327 -24.99 -2.17 4.92
C THR A 327 -25.67 -3.38 4.31
N LEU A 328 -25.00 -4.52 4.17
CA LEU A 328 -25.52 -5.70 3.45
C LEU A 328 -26.27 -6.65 4.38
N PHE A 329 -25.68 -6.94 5.55
CA PHE A 329 -26.26 -7.87 6.53
C PHE A 329 -27.66 -7.46 7.02
N PRO A 330 -27.94 -6.17 7.36
CA PRO A 330 -29.28 -5.76 7.81
C PRO A 330 -30.34 -5.85 6.70
N HIS A 331 -29.91 -5.82 5.43
CA HIS A 331 -30.79 -5.95 4.26
C HIS A 331 -30.97 -7.42 3.82
N GLY A 332 -30.45 -8.38 4.59
CA GLY A 332 -30.59 -9.82 4.32
C GLY A 332 -29.71 -10.34 3.18
N ILE A 333 -28.74 -9.55 2.71
CA ILE A 333 -27.79 -9.97 1.68
C ILE A 333 -26.65 -10.73 2.36
N ASN A 334 -26.87 -12.03 2.59
CA ASN A 334 -25.93 -12.89 3.34
C ASN A 334 -24.91 -13.61 2.44
N GLU A 335 -25.15 -13.69 1.13
CA GLU A 335 -24.24 -14.30 0.16
C GLU A 335 -23.92 -13.31 -0.97
N ILE A 336 -22.64 -13.02 -1.14
CA ILE A 336 -22.12 -12.21 -2.25
C ILE A 336 -21.90 -13.14 -3.43
N THR A 337 -22.93 -13.21 -4.26
CA THR A 337 -22.91 -13.96 -5.53
C THR A 337 -22.44 -13.12 -6.72
N SER A 338 -22.32 -11.81 -6.55
CA SER A 338 -21.96 -10.89 -7.63
C SER A 338 -21.12 -9.70 -7.15
N ALA A 339 -20.29 -9.18 -8.06
CA ALA A 339 -19.51 -7.97 -7.83
C ALA A 339 -20.40 -6.75 -7.54
N ALA A 340 -21.63 -6.74 -8.08
CA ALA A 340 -22.62 -5.71 -7.81
C ALA A 340 -23.02 -5.67 -6.33
N GLN A 341 -23.29 -6.82 -5.72
CA GLN A 341 -23.66 -6.91 -4.31
C GLN A 341 -22.52 -6.46 -3.39
N ALA A 342 -21.28 -6.83 -3.71
CA ALA A 342 -20.12 -6.34 -2.95
C ALA A 342 -19.97 -4.82 -3.07
N ALA A 343 -20.19 -4.27 -4.28
CA ALA A 343 -20.12 -2.84 -4.51
C ALA A 343 -21.14 -2.06 -3.67
N GLU A 344 -22.38 -2.54 -3.52
CA GLU A 344 -23.45 -1.87 -2.75
C GLU A 344 -23.03 -1.48 -1.32
N ALA A 345 -22.03 -2.16 -0.73
CA ALA A 345 -21.48 -1.75 0.57
C ALA A 345 -20.81 -0.37 0.58
N LEU A 346 -20.45 0.18 -0.60
CA LEU A 346 -19.88 1.52 -0.75
C LEU A 346 -20.93 2.61 -1.00
N ARG A 347 -22.21 2.23 -1.14
CA ARG A 347 -23.30 3.17 -1.48
C ARG A 347 -23.50 4.33 -0.51
N PRO A 348 -23.36 4.16 0.81
CA PRO A 348 -23.43 5.27 1.76
C PRO A 348 -22.42 6.41 1.48
N PHE A 349 -21.25 6.09 0.94
CA PHE A 349 -20.23 7.08 0.59
C PHE A 349 -20.32 7.55 -0.87
N ALA A 350 -20.48 6.61 -1.79
CA ALA A 350 -20.30 6.89 -3.22
C ALA A 350 -21.62 7.05 -4.00
N GLY A 351 -22.78 6.79 -3.37
CA GLY A 351 -24.08 6.89 -4.03
C GLY A 351 -24.12 6.07 -5.32
N ASP A 352 -24.49 6.71 -6.43
CA ASP A 352 -24.56 6.04 -7.74
C ASP A 352 -23.18 5.73 -8.34
N ALA A 353 -22.11 6.40 -7.88
CA ALA A 353 -20.75 6.15 -8.33
C ALA A 353 -20.10 4.90 -7.68
N THR A 354 -20.85 4.19 -6.84
CA THR A 354 -20.41 3.01 -6.08
C THR A 354 -19.83 1.91 -6.96
N PHE A 355 -20.50 1.58 -8.06
CA PHE A 355 -20.03 0.54 -8.98
C PHE A 355 -18.70 0.92 -9.62
N MET A 356 -18.52 2.20 -9.98
CA MET A 356 -17.28 2.71 -10.54
C MET A 356 -16.15 2.68 -9.50
N LEU A 357 -16.45 3.10 -8.27
CA LEU A 357 -15.48 3.10 -7.19
C LEU A 357 -15.03 1.67 -6.84
N PHE A 358 -15.96 0.74 -6.71
CA PHE A 358 -15.67 -0.67 -6.50
C PHE A 358 -14.80 -1.23 -7.63
N ALA A 359 -15.17 -0.97 -8.89
CA ALA A 359 -14.43 -1.48 -10.04
C ALA A 359 -13.00 -0.93 -10.10
N LEU A 360 -12.82 0.37 -9.85
CA LEU A 360 -11.49 0.99 -9.76
C LEU A 360 -10.66 0.38 -8.62
N GLY A 361 -11.27 0.10 -7.47
CA GLY A 361 -10.62 -0.55 -6.33
C GLY A 361 -10.14 -1.97 -6.65
N ILE A 362 -11.01 -2.82 -7.21
CA ILE A 362 -10.67 -4.20 -7.60
C ILE A 362 -9.61 -4.23 -8.70
N ILE A 363 -9.73 -3.37 -9.71
CA ILE A 363 -8.74 -3.29 -10.79
C ILE A 363 -7.39 -2.80 -10.24
N GLY A 364 -7.40 -1.80 -9.35
CA GLY A 364 -6.16 -1.26 -8.79
C GLY A 364 -5.42 -2.21 -7.89
N THR A 365 -6.13 -2.83 -6.94
CA THR A 365 -5.58 -3.84 -6.04
C THR A 365 -5.13 -5.08 -6.80
N GLY A 366 -5.91 -5.55 -7.78
CA GLY A 366 -5.52 -6.67 -8.64
C GLY A 366 -4.25 -6.38 -9.45
N MET A 367 -4.16 -5.21 -10.10
CA MET A 367 -2.96 -4.80 -10.85
C MET A 367 -1.73 -4.58 -9.94
N LEU A 368 -1.93 -4.29 -8.66
CA LEU A 368 -0.86 -4.12 -7.68
C LEU A 368 -0.39 -5.47 -7.13
N ALA A 369 -1.32 -6.38 -6.85
CA ALA A 369 -1.06 -7.68 -6.25
C ALA A 369 -0.52 -8.73 -7.23
N ILE A 370 -1.02 -8.77 -8.48
CA ILE A 370 -0.59 -9.76 -9.48
C ILE A 370 0.94 -9.78 -9.68
N PRO A 371 1.63 -8.63 -9.86
CA PRO A 371 3.09 -8.60 -9.93
C PRO A 371 3.80 -9.13 -8.69
N VAL A 372 3.22 -8.90 -7.50
CA VAL A 372 3.77 -9.37 -6.22
C VAL A 372 3.60 -10.89 -6.09
N LEU A 373 2.45 -11.42 -6.51
CA LEU A 373 2.17 -12.87 -6.58
C LEU A 373 3.09 -13.58 -7.59
N ALA A 374 3.21 -13.03 -8.80
CA ALA A 374 4.06 -13.61 -9.84
C ALA A 374 5.55 -13.44 -9.49
N GLY A 375 5.94 -12.28 -8.96
CA GLY A 375 7.29 -11.98 -8.52
C GLY A 375 7.74 -12.87 -7.37
N SER A 376 6.92 -13.06 -6.33
CA SER A 376 7.24 -13.96 -5.21
C SER A 376 7.40 -15.42 -5.64
N SER A 377 6.54 -15.90 -6.54
CA SER A 377 6.70 -17.22 -7.19
C SER A 377 8.04 -17.33 -7.92
N SER A 378 8.41 -16.28 -8.66
CA SER A 378 9.64 -16.25 -9.43
C SER A 378 10.88 -16.18 -8.55
N TYR A 379 10.88 -15.34 -7.51
CA TYR A 379 11.93 -15.29 -6.50
C TYR A 379 12.10 -16.65 -5.83
N ALA A 380 11.01 -17.29 -5.40
CA ALA A 380 11.06 -18.57 -4.72
C ALA A 380 11.69 -19.68 -5.58
N ILE A 381 11.30 -19.78 -6.86
CA ILE A 381 11.81 -20.82 -7.77
C ILE A 381 13.24 -20.48 -8.25
N ALA A 382 13.52 -19.23 -8.62
CA ALA A 382 14.84 -18.83 -9.09
C ALA A 382 15.90 -18.98 -7.99
N GLU A 383 15.60 -18.55 -6.76
CA GLU A 383 16.47 -18.77 -5.61
C GLU A 383 16.58 -20.26 -5.26
N SER A 384 15.53 -21.06 -5.46
CA SER A 384 15.60 -22.51 -5.23
C SER A 384 16.58 -23.20 -6.17
N LEU A 385 16.61 -22.78 -7.44
CA LEU A 385 17.44 -23.35 -8.51
C LEU A 385 18.79 -22.65 -8.72
N ASN A 386 19.08 -21.59 -7.95
CA ASN A 386 20.29 -20.76 -8.07
C ASN A 386 20.41 -20.05 -9.43
N TRP A 387 19.28 -19.64 -9.98
CA TRP A 387 19.22 -18.85 -11.20
C TRP A 387 19.33 -17.37 -10.91
N LYS A 388 19.81 -16.59 -11.89
CA LYS A 388 19.86 -15.13 -11.79
C LYS A 388 18.45 -14.57 -11.63
N GLU A 389 18.25 -13.79 -10.56
CA GLU A 389 16.96 -13.28 -10.10
C GLU A 389 17.00 -11.77 -9.80
N GLY A 390 15.82 -11.14 -9.71
CA GLY A 390 15.65 -9.74 -9.34
C GLY A 390 14.84 -8.91 -10.34
N LEU A 391 13.86 -8.15 -9.86
CA LEU A 391 13.11 -7.16 -10.66
C LEU A 391 13.99 -5.98 -11.07
N TYR A 392 15.08 -5.72 -10.35
CA TYR A 392 16.14 -4.79 -10.75
C TYR A 392 16.89 -5.22 -12.03
N ARG A 393 16.80 -6.49 -12.44
CA ARG A 393 17.44 -6.99 -13.65
C ARG A 393 16.49 -6.93 -14.83
N GLY A 394 17.00 -6.47 -15.97
CA GLY A 394 16.24 -6.53 -17.23
C GLY A 394 16.02 -7.98 -17.69
N LEU A 395 15.02 -8.18 -18.56
CA LEU A 395 14.63 -9.51 -19.06
C LEU A 395 15.82 -10.28 -19.65
N ASN A 396 16.72 -9.59 -20.36
CA ASN A 396 17.90 -10.18 -20.98
C ASN A 396 18.95 -10.72 -19.98
N GLN A 397 18.82 -10.38 -18.69
CA GLN A 397 19.75 -10.79 -17.64
C GLN A 397 19.18 -11.90 -16.75
N ALA A 398 17.86 -12.11 -16.77
CA ALA A 398 17.13 -13.02 -15.89
C ALA A 398 15.99 -13.77 -16.61
N TYR A 399 16.26 -14.35 -17.78
CA TYR A 399 15.24 -15.04 -18.60
C TYR A 399 14.41 -16.08 -17.83
N ALA A 400 15.06 -16.86 -16.97
CA ALA A 400 14.38 -17.89 -16.20
C ALA A 400 13.41 -17.30 -15.15
N PHE A 401 13.76 -16.16 -14.55
CA PHE A 401 12.91 -15.43 -13.62
C PHE A 401 11.66 -14.89 -14.32
N TYR A 402 11.82 -14.20 -15.44
CA TYR A 402 10.65 -13.71 -16.21
C TYR A 402 9.85 -14.85 -16.86
N GLY A 403 10.49 -15.97 -17.19
CA GLY A 403 9.81 -17.19 -17.66
C GLY A 403 8.82 -17.74 -16.63
N ILE A 404 9.20 -17.78 -15.35
CA ILE A 404 8.30 -18.21 -14.27
C ILE A 404 7.12 -17.26 -14.11
N ILE A 405 7.34 -15.95 -14.23
CA ILE A 405 6.26 -14.94 -14.22
C ILE A 405 5.26 -15.24 -15.33
N ILE A 406 5.73 -15.41 -16.57
CA ILE A 406 4.89 -15.72 -17.72
C ILE A 406 4.10 -17.02 -17.49
N ILE A 407 4.76 -18.08 -17.03
CA ILE A 407 4.10 -19.38 -16.76
C ILE A 407 3.02 -19.23 -15.69
N SER A 408 3.31 -18.53 -14.58
CA SER A 408 2.32 -18.32 -13.51
C SER A 408 1.10 -17.53 -13.99
N MET A 409 1.32 -16.50 -14.82
CA MET A 409 0.27 -15.71 -15.44
C MET A 409 -0.56 -16.54 -16.42
N LEU A 410 0.08 -17.38 -17.25
CA LEU A 410 -0.63 -18.25 -18.20
C LEU A 410 -1.45 -19.33 -17.50
N ILE A 411 -0.95 -19.91 -16.42
CA ILE A 411 -1.71 -20.87 -15.60
C ILE A 411 -2.90 -20.15 -14.96
N GLY A 412 -2.69 -18.99 -14.33
CA GLY A 412 -3.76 -18.17 -13.76
C GLY A 412 -4.83 -17.79 -14.79
N LEU A 413 -4.41 -17.36 -15.98
CA LEU A 413 -5.29 -17.09 -17.10
C LEU A 413 -6.08 -18.34 -17.52
N GLY A 414 -5.41 -19.49 -17.64
CA GLY A 414 -6.03 -20.77 -18.00
C GLY A 414 -7.15 -21.19 -17.05
N LEU A 415 -6.97 -20.97 -15.74
CA LEU A 415 -7.97 -21.29 -14.71
C LEU A 415 -9.30 -20.56 -14.90
N ASN A 416 -9.30 -19.37 -15.52
CA ASN A 416 -10.52 -18.61 -15.80
C ASN A 416 -11.42 -19.23 -16.87
N PHE A 417 -10.90 -20.18 -17.66
CA PHE A 417 -11.68 -20.89 -18.69
C PHE A 417 -12.25 -22.22 -18.21
N ILE A 418 -12.03 -22.59 -16.94
CA ILE A 418 -12.57 -23.81 -16.32
C ILE A 418 -14.03 -23.61 -15.88
N GLY A 419 -14.55 -22.38 -15.93
CA GLY A 419 -15.95 -22.07 -15.59
C GLY A 419 -16.20 -21.92 -14.08
N LEU A 420 -15.14 -21.74 -13.29
CA LEU A 420 -15.29 -21.40 -11.88
C LEU A 420 -15.86 -19.98 -11.73
N ASP A 421 -16.79 -19.81 -10.80
CA ASP A 421 -17.26 -18.49 -10.43
C ASP A 421 -16.10 -17.65 -9.86
N PRO A 422 -15.82 -16.45 -10.40
CA PRO A 422 -14.67 -15.66 -9.98
C PRO A 422 -14.68 -15.26 -8.51
N ILE A 423 -15.85 -14.99 -7.92
CA ILE A 423 -15.93 -14.56 -6.51
C ILE A 423 -15.67 -15.76 -5.59
N LYS A 424 -16.23 -16.92 -5.90
CA LYS A 424 -15.90 -18.15 -5.16
C LYS A 424 -14.44 -18.54 -5.34
N ALA A 425 -13.86 -18.35 -6.52
CA ALA A 425 -12.45 -18.60 -6.78
C ALA A 425 -11.54 -17.73 -5.88
N LEU A 426 -11.91 -16.47 -5.62
CA LEU A 426 -11.19 -15.59 -4.69
C LEU A 426 -11.18 -16.16 -3.27
N ILE A 427 -12.34 -16.56 -2.74
CA ILE A 427 -12.45 -17.11 -1.38
C ILE A 427 -11.68 -18.44 -1.28
N TYR A 428 -11.82 -19.32 -2.26
CA TYR A 428 -11.03 -20.56 -2.30
C TYR A 428 -9.54 -20.30 -2.40
N SER A 429 -9.13 -19.21 -3.06
CA SER A 429 -7.72 -18.86 -3.16
C SER A 429 -7.16 -18.40 -1.82
N ALA A 430 -7.93 -17.59 -1.09
CA ALA A 430 -7.61 -17.21 0.28
C ALA A 430 -7.52 -18.44 1.20
N ILE A 431 -8.44 -19.41 1.08
CA ILE A 431 -8.37 -20.68 1.84
C ILE A 431 -7.09 -21.44 1.48
N ALA A 432 -6.75 -21.57 0.19
CA ALA A 432 -5.54 -22.24 -0.25
C ALA A 432 -4.27 -21.59 0.33
N ASN A 433 -4.22 -20.26 0.40
CA ASN A 433 -3.14 -19.53 1.08
C ASN A 433 -3.08 -19.90 2.58
N GLY A 434 -4.24 -19.99 3.24
CA GLY A 434 -4.34 -20.44 4.64
C GLY A 434 -3.82 -21.86 4.87
N LEU A 435 -4.04 -22.77 3.92
CA LEU A 435 -3.50 -24.14 3.96
C LEU A 435 -1.98 -24.19 3.77
N VAL A 436 -1.43 -23.32 2.92
CA VAL A 436 0.00 -23.32 2.57
C VAL A 436 0.85 -22.58 3.62
N ALA A 437 0.30 -21.54 4.24
CA ALA A 437 0.99 -20.69 5.21
C ALA A 437 1.67 -21.43 6.38
N PRO A 438 1.02 -22.37 7.11
CA PRO A 438 1.64 -23.01 8.27
C PRO A 438 2.92 -23.77 7.93
N PHE A 439 3.00 -24.37 6.73
CA PHE A 439 4.20 -25.07 6.28
C PHE A 439 5.39 -24.12 6.12
N ILE A 440 5.17 -22.92 5.60
CA ILE A 440 6.23 -21.93 5.38
C ILE A 440 6.57 -21.20 6.68
N LEU A 441 5.55 -20.86 7.49
CA LEU A 441 5.70 -20.25 8.82
C LEU A 441 6.62 -21.07 9.73
N PHE A 442 6.47 -22.39 9.71
CA PHE A 442 7.36 -23.29 10.46
C PHE A 442 8.84 -22.99 10.18
N PHE A 443 9.22 -22.81 8.91
CA PHE A 443 10.59 -22.50 8.52
C PHE A 443 10.99 -21.07 8.89
N ILE A 444 10.10 -20.10 8.72
CA ILE A 444 10.35 -18.70 9.11
C ILE A 444 10.69 -18.62 10.60
N VAL A 445 9.87 -19.24 11.46
CA VAL A 445 10.09 -19.21 12.91
C VAL A 445 11.38 -19.95 13.28
N LYS A 446 11.66 -21.10 12.66
CA LYS A 446 12.92 -21.82 12.89
C LYS A 446 14.16 -21.03 12.46
N ILE A 447 14.13 -20.40 11.29
CA ILE A 447 15.25 -19.63 10.72
C ILE A 447 15.50 -18.38 11.58
N SER A 448 14.45 -17.60 11.87
CA SER A 448 14.52 -16.39 12.69
C SER A 448 14.94 -16.63 14.16
N SER A 449 14.74 -17.85 14.66
CA SER A 449 15.15 -18.26 16.01
C SER A 449 16.56 -18.86 16.07
N ASN A 450 17.20 -19.11 14.93
CA ASN A 450 18.49 -19.79 14.88
C ASN A 450 19.67 -18.81 14.98
N LYS A 451 20.45 -18.90 16.07
CA LYS A 451 21.65 -18.07 16.30
C LYS A 451 22.72 -18.22 15.21
N LYS A 452 22.81 -19.38 14.56
CA LYS A 452 23.76 -19.62 13.47
C LYS A 452 23.40 -18.83 12.21
N VAL A 453 22.12 -18.48 12.03
CA VAL A 453 21.63 -17.76 10.84
C VAL A 453 21.53 -16.26 11.14
N MET A 454 20.91 -15.91 12.26
CA MET A 454 20.57 -14.52 12.59
C MET A 454 21.63 -13.82 13.46
N GLY A 455 22.61 -14.56 14.00
CA GLY A 455 23.59 -14.03 14.95
C GLY A 455 22.91 -13.36 16.15
N HIS A 456 23.28 -12.11 16.43
CA HIS A 456 22.67 -11.28 17.48
C HIS A 456 21.23 -10.81 17.19
N TRP A 457 20.72 -10.94 15.95
CA TRP A 457 19.38 -10.51 15.55
C TRP A 457 18.30 -11.59 15.70
N VAL A 458 18.62 -12.69 16.42
CA VAL A 458 17.68 -13.76 16.76
C VAL A 458 16.43 -13.22 17.45
N ASN A 459 15.30 -13.89 17.17
CA ASN A 459 14.06 -13.60 17.85
C ASN A 459 14.16 -13.65 19.38
N ARG A 460 13.52 -12.68 20.02
CA ARG A 460 13.27 -12.73 21.45
C ARG A 460 12.27 -13.84 21.76
N ARG A 461 12.24 -14.29 23.02
CA ARG A 461 11.33 -15.36 23.46
C ARG A 461 9.87 -15.05 23.13
N PHE A 462 9.42 -13.81 23.37
CA PHE A 462 8.06 -13.39 23.05
C PHE A 462 7.74 -13.50 21.56
N THR A 463 8.57 -12.92 20.68
CA THR A 463 8.41 -13.01 19.22
C THR A 463 8.37 -14.46 18.73
N THR A 464 9.18 -15.33 19.34
CA THR A 464 9.23 -16.76 19.01
C THR A 464 7.93 -17.46 19.41
N VAL A 465 7.40 -17.17 20.60
CA VAL A 465 6.12 -17.72 21.08
C VAL A 465 4.98 -17.26 20.19
N VAL A 466 4.91 -15.97 19.86
CA VAL A 466 3.90 -15.43 18.94
C VAL A 466 4.00 -16.10 17.57
N GLY A 467 5.21 -16.25 17.01
CA GLY A 467 5.40 -16.93 15.72
C GLY A 467 4.94 -18.39 15.72
N TRP A 468 5.23 -19.15 16.78
CA TRP A 468 4.71 -20.52 16.93
C TRP A 468 3.21 -20.56 17.15
N ALA A 469 2.65 -19.60 17.90
CA ALA A 469 1.20 -19.46 18.07
C ALA A 469 0.53 -19.18 16.73
N THR A 470 1.05 -18.25 15.92
CA THR A 470 0.57 -18.00 14.55
C THR A 470 0.60 -19.28 13.72
N THR A 471 1.72 -20.02 13.76
CA THR A 471 1.86 -21.28 13.02
C THR A 471 0.79 -22.29 13.46
N GLY A 472 0.54 -22.40 14.77
CA GLY A 472 -0.47 -23.30 15.33
C GLY A 472 -1.91 -22.91 14.95
N VAL A 473 -2.24 -21.61 15.02
CA VAL A 473 -3.55 -21.09 14.62
C VAL A 473 -3.80 -21.31 13.13
N MET A 474 -2.82 -21.01 12.28
CA MET A 474 -2.92 -21.25 10.83
C MET A 474 -3.07 -22.75 10.52
N ALA A 475 -2.31 -23.61 11.20
CA ALA A 475 -2.41 -25.06 11.02
C ALA A 475 -3.78 -25.60 11.45
N LEU A 476 -4.29 -25.13 12.60
CA LEU A 476 -5.60 -25.52 13.11
C LEU A 476 -6.72 -25.06 12.16
N ALA A 477 -6.68 -23.80 11.72
CA ALA A 477 -7.64 -23.26 10.76
C ALA A 477 -7.60 -24.01 9.43
N GLY A 478 -6.40 -24.33 8.93
CA GLY A 478 -6.25 -25.08 7.69
C GLY A 478 -6.75 -26.53 7.79
N VAL A 479 -6.45 -27.24 8.87
CA VAL A 479 -6.98 -28.59 9.12
C VAL A 479 -8.51 -28.54 9.25
N ALA A 480 -9.05 -27.57 9.99
CA ALA A 480 -10.49 -27.41 10.15
C ALA A 480 -11.18 -27.09 8.82
N ALA A 481 -10.56 -26.28 7.95
CA ALA A 481 -11.06 -25.99 6.61
C ALA A 481 -11.07 -27.25 5.73
N ILE A 482 -10.00 -28.05 5.74
CA ILE A 482 -9.96 -29.33 5.02
C ILE A 482 -11.09 -30.25 5.50
N VAL A 483 -11.25 -30.40 6.83
CA VAL A 483 -12.32 -31.23 7.40
C VAL A 483 -13.71 -30.70 7.05
N SER A 484 -13.88 -29.39 6.90
CA SER A 484 -15.17 -28.78 6.55
C SER A 484 -15.52 -28.92 5.07
N LEU A 485 -14.51 -28.97 4.19
CA LEU A 485 -14.65 -29.18 2.74
C LEU A 485 -15.07 -30.62 2.39
N PHE A 486 -14.72 -31.59 3.24
CA PHE A 486 -15.17 -32.98 3.14
C PHE A 486 -16.35 -33.26 4.07
#